data_AF-A0A0F3KUG6-F1
#
_entry.id   AF-A0A0F3KUG6-F1
#
_cell.length_a   1.000
_cell.length_b   1.000
_cell.length_c   1.000
_cell.angle_alpha   90.00
_cell.angle_beta   90.00
_cell.angle_gamma   90.00
#
_symmetry.space_group_name_H-M   'P 1'
#
loop_
_entity.id
_entity.type
_entity.pdbx_description
1 polymer ?
#
loop_
_entity_poly.entity_id
_entity_poly.type
_entity_poly.pdbx_seq_one_letter_code
_entity_poly.pdbx_strand_id
1 'polypeptide(L)'
;MTALMNLHPFSDGNGRVGRLVFHWTLNRTRKAPALLPLSELSDLSRCGYLIRLRQAQYHGEWEPLLAYLVLVAQRFLDGRSVERWGAS
;
A
#
# COMPACT_ATOMS: atom_id res chain seq x y z
N MET A 1 -4.55 0.78 6.94
CA MET A 1 -5.38 -0.08 6.06
C MET A 1 -6.03 -1.20 6.85
N THR A 2 -5.25 -1.97 7.62
CA THR A 2 -5.69 -3.14 8.38
C THR A 2 -6.79 -2.90 9.41
N ALA A 3 -6.70 -1.82 10.20
CA ALA A 3 -7.69 -1.52 11.24
C ALA A 3 -9.10 -1.25 10.67
N LEU A 4 -9.20 -0.51 9.57
CA LEU A 4 -10.50 -0.20 8.95
C LEU A 4 -11.11 -1.40 8.23
N MET A 5 -10.27 -2.26 7.61
CA MET A 5 -10.74 -3.50 6.98
C MET A 5 -11.23 -4.51 8.02
N ASN A 6 -10.63 -4.53 9.22
CA ASN A 6 -11.04 -5.42 10.32
C ASN A 6 -12.28 -4.91 11.06
N LEU A 7 -12.36 -3.60 11.32
CA LEU A 7 -13.52 -2.99 11.99
C LEU A 7 -14.76 -3.03 11.11
N HIS A 8 -14.59 -3.02 9.79
CA HIS A 8 -15.64 -3.05 8.77
C HIS A 8 -16.85 -2.14 9.10
N PRO A 9 -16.62 -0.85 9.40
CA PRO A 9 -17.68 0.02 9.93
C PRO A 9 -18.73 0.42 8.88
N PHE A 10 -18.45 0.26 7.59
CA PHE A 10 -19.38 0.59 6.51
C PHE A 10 -20.07 -0.66 5.94
N SER A 11 -21.27 -0.51 5.40
CA SER A 11 -22.00 -1.59 4.72
C SER A 11 -21.27 -2.13 3.48
N ASP A 12 -20.54 -1.25 2.78
CA ASP A 12 -19.63 -1.59 1.68
C ASP A 12 -18.50 -0.55 1.60
N GLY A 13 -17.45 -0.83 0.84
CA GLY A 13 -16.42 0.13 0.49
C GLY A 13 -15.28 0.24 1.50
N ASN A 14 -15.27 -0.58 2.55
CA ASN A 14 -14.21 -0.60 3.56
C ASN A 14 -12.80 -0.72 2.94
N GLY A 15 -12.65 -1.55 1.89
CA GLY A 15 -11.39 -1.65 1.16
C GLY A 15 -11.00 -0.39 0.39
N ARG A 16 -11.97 0.32 -0.22
CA ARG A 16 -11.76 1.59 -0.93
C ARG A 16 -11.36 2.69 0.05
N VAL A 17 -12.10 2.83 1.15
CA VAL A 17 -11.80 3.81 2.21
C VAL A 17 -10.45 3.49 2.87
N GLY A 18 -10.16 2.22 3.13
CA GLY A 18 -8.88 1.79 3.71
C GLY A 18 -7.68 2.15 2.83
N ARG A 19 -7.82 2.02 1.50
CA ARG A 19 -6.81 2.47 0.52
C ARG A 19 -6.70 3.99 0.48
N LEU A 20 -7.82 4.72 0.53
CA LEU A 20 -7.81 6.18 0.54
C LEU A 20 -7.11 6.74 1.78
N VAL A 21 -7.44 6.21 2.96
CA VAL A 21 -6.78 6.57 4.22
C VAL A 21 -5.29 6.24 4.17
N PHE A 22 -4.91 5.06 3.65
CA PHE A 22 -3.50 4.69 3.49
C PHE A 22 -2.73 5.71 2.63
N HIS A 23 -3.27 6.07 1.46
CA HIS A 23 -2.63 7.05 0.58
C HIS A 23 -2.62 8.45 1.18
N TRP A 24 -3.67 8.84 1.90
CA TRP A 24 -3.69 10.11 2.61
C TRP A 24 -2.61 10.18 3.68
N THR A 25 -2.45 9.13 4.49
CA THR A 25 -1.35 9.04 5.48
C THR A 25 0.02 9.05 4.81
N LEU A 26 0.21 8.27 3.74
CA LEU A 26 1.47 8.21 3.00
C LEU A 26 1.87 9.57 2.43
N ASN A 27 0.90 10.38 1.99
CA ASN A 27 1.16 11.65 1.33
C ASN A 27 1.16 12.87 2.26
N ARG A 28 0.78 12.70 3.53
CA ARG A 28 0.67 13.81 4.49
C ARG A 28 1.96 14.62 4.64
N THR A 29 3.12 13.99 4.51
CA THR A 29 4.44 14.61 4.69
C THR A 29 5.28 14.64 3.41
N ARG A 30 4.72 14.18 2.27
CA ARG A 30 5.47 14.10 1.01
C ARG A 30 5.29 15.37 0.19
N LYS A 31 6.39 15.87 -0.38
CA LYS A 31 6.38 17.00 -1.34
C LYS A 31 5.73 16.63 -2.68
N ALA A 32 5.85 15.37 -3.09
CA ALA A 32 5.26 14.83 -4.32
C ALA A 32 4.32 13.66 -3.98
N PRO A 33 3.06 13.67 -4.47
CA PRO A 33 2.12 12.60 -4.23
C PRO A 33 2.63 11.25 -4.73
N ALA A 34 2.44 10.22 -3.91
CA ALA A 34 2.71 8.83 -4.17
C ALA A 34 1.41 8.03 -4.17
N LEU A 35 1.10 7.42 -5.31
CA LEU A 35 0.09 6.38 -5.42
C LEU A 35 0.81 5.03 -5.54
N LEU A 36 0.45 4.09 -4.67
CA LEU A 36 0.88 2.70 -4.76
C LEU A 36 -0.29 1.86 -5.29
N PRO A 37 -0.08 1.02 -6.32
CA PRO A 37 -1.13 0.22 -6.91
C PRO A 37 -1.44 -1.01 -6.03
N LEU A 38 -1.99 -0.78 -4.84
CA LEU A 38 -2.20 -1.82 -3.83
C LEU A 38 -3.13 -2.95 -4.29
N SER A 39 -4.06 -2.66 -5.19
CA SER A 39 -4.95 -3.68 -5.76
C SER A 39 -4.18 -4.59 -6.71
N GLU A 40 -3.36 -4.01 -7.58
CA GLU A 40 -2.53 -4.71 -8.55
C GLU A 40 -1.45 -5.52 -7.84
N LEU A 41 -0.90 -5.02 -6.74
CA LEU A 41 0.04 -5.78 -5.90
C LEU A 41 -0.60 -7.01 -5.27
N SER A 42 -1.87 -6.92 -4.87
CA SER A 42 -2.62 -8.09 -4.39
C SER A 42 -2.65 -9.19 -5.44
N ASP A 43 -2.93 -8.81 -6.69
CA ASP A 43 -3.05 -9.74 -7.81
C ASP A 43 -1.69 -10.28 -8.27
N LEU A 44 -0.71 -9.39 -8.47
CA LEU A 44 0.64 -9.72 -8.93
C LEU A 44 1.45 -10.53 -7.91
N SER A 45 1.19 -10.33 -6.61
CA SER A 45 1.93 -11.05 -5.56
C SER A 45 1.49 -12.49 -5.37
N ARG A 46 0.49 -12.98 -6.13
CA ARG A 46 -0.09 -14.34 -5.99
C ARG A 46 -0.42 -14.66 -4.53
N CYS A 47 -1.18 -13.77 -3.89
CA CYS A 47 -1.52 -13.80 -2.45
C CYS A 47 -0.38 -13.45 -1.48
N GLY A 48 0.84 -13.17 -1.94
CA GLY A 48 1.96 -12.82 -1.07
C GLY A 48 1.72 -11.58 -0.21
N TYR A 49 1.03 -10.57 -0.76
CA TYR A 49 0.57 -9.41 -0.01
C TYR A 49 -0.49 -9.81 1.05
N LEU A 50 -1.46 -10.63 0.66
CA LEU A 50 -2.55 -11.07 1.53
C LEU A 50 -2.05 -11.91 2.71
N ILE A 51 -1.08 -12.80 2.49
CA ILE A 51 -0.47 -13.63 3.55
C ILE A 51 0.17 -12.73 4.61
N ARG A 52 1.01 -11.77 4.19
CA ARG A 52 1.67 -10.83 5.11
C ARG A 52 0.66 -9.96 5.86
N LEU A 53 -0.41 -9.55 5.18
CA LEU A 53 -1.50 -8.80 5.81
C LEU A 53 -2.17 -9.64 6.91
N ARG A 54 -2.44 -10.92 6.65
CA ARG A 54 -3.03 -11.83 7.64
C ARG A 54 -2.09 -12.14 8.79
N GLN A 55 -0.79 -12.29 8.53
CA GLN A 55 0.22 -12.46 9.59
C GLN A 55 0.25 -11.25 10.53
N ALA A 56 0.25 -10.04 9.97
CA ALA A 56 0.15 -8.82 10.78
C ALA A 56 -1.18 -8.74 11.57
N GLN A 57 -2.30 -9.16 10.95
CA GLN A 57 -3.63 -9.13 11.59
C GLN A 57 -3.79 -10.12 12.74
N TYR A 58 -3.44 -11.38 12.52
CA TYR A 58 -3.73 -12.47 13.45
C TYR A 58 -2.59 -12.75 14.42
N HIS A 59 -1.36 -12.45 14.03
CA HIS A 59 -0.16 -12.80 14.80
C HIS A 59 0.65 -11.57 15.22
N GLY A 60 0.26 -10.35 14.81
CA GLY A 60 1.00 -9.14 15.13
C GLY A 60 2.35 -9.03 14.40
N GLU A 61 2.60 -9.88 13.40
CA GLU A 61 3.84 -9.89 12.62
C GLU A 61 3.84 -8.77 11.57
N TRP A 62 4.07 -7.53 12.00
CA TRP A 62 4.00 -6.35 11.14
C TRP A 62 5.22 -6.18 10.23
N GLU A 63 6.39 -6.63 10.66
CA GLU A 63 7.65 -6.40 9.96
C GLU A 63 7.66 -6.94 8.52
N PRO A 64 7.23 -8.20 8.24
CA PRO A 64 7.19 -8.72 6.87
C PRO A 64 6.28 -7.90 5.93
N LEU A 65 5.16 -7.39 6.45
CA LEU A 65 4.24 -6.55 5.70
C LEU A 65 4.86 -5.18 5.38
N LEU A 66 5.48 -4.54 6.38
CA LEU A 66 6.12 -3.24 6.20
C LEU A 66 7.30 -3.32 5.23
N ALA A 67 8.16 -4.34 5.37
CA ALA A 67 9.29 -4.56 4.47
C ALA A 67 8.83 -4.74 3.02
N TYR A 68 7.77 -5.52 2.79
CA TYR A 68 7.16 -5.68 1.47
C TYR A 68 6.64 -4.35 0.90
N LEU A 69 5.90 -3.57 1.70
CA LEU A 69 5.37 -2.27 1.27
C LEU A 69 6.47 -1.26 0.94
N VAL A 70 7.56 -1.22 1.73
CA VAL A 70 8.72 -0.36 1.46
C VAL A 70 9.42 -0.76 0.17
N LEU A 71 9.69 -2.05 -0.04
CA LEU A 71 10.31 -2.57 -1.26
C LEU A 71 9.51 -2.20 -2.51
N VAL A 72 8.19 -2.37 -2.44
CA VAL A 72 7.31 -1.98 -3.53
C VAL A 72 7.32 -0.47 -3.73
N ALA A 73 7.21 0.31 -2.65
CA ALA A 73 7.22 1.75 -2.73
C ALA A 73 8.50 2.27 -3.38
N GLN A 74 9.67 1.74 -3.01
CA GLN A 74 10.95 2.05 -3.65
C GLN A 74 10.89 1.78 -5.15
N ARG A 75 10.50 0.56 -5.56
CA ARG A 75 10.39 0.22 -7.00
C ARG A 75 9.48 1.16 -7.79
N PHE A 76 8.32 1.51 -7.23
CA PHE A 76 7.36 2.39 -7.90
C PHE A 76 7.76 3.87 -7.87
N LEU A 77 8.47 4.32 -6.85
CA LEU A 77 8.90 5.71 -6.72
C LEU A 77 10.20 5.98 -7.47
N ASP A 78 11.13 5.03 -7.46
CA ASP A 78 12.41 5.11 -8.16
C ASP A 78 12.19 4.90 -9.66
N GLY A 79 11.27 4.03 -10.06
CA GLY A 79 10.88 3.83 -11.47
C GLY A 79 10.28 5.10 -12.13
N ARG A 80 9.64 5.98 -11.35
CA ARG A 80 9.15 7.29 -11.85
C ARG A 80 10.21 8.40 -11.88
N SER A 81 11.43 8.13 -11.43
CA SER A 81 12.54 9.09 -11.51
C SER A 81 13.21 9.11 -12.89
N VAL A 82 13.10 8.02 -13.66
CA VAL A 82 13.71 7.90 -15.00
C VAL A 82 12.94 8.68 -16.08
N GLU A 83 11.62 8.87 -15.95
CA GLU A 83 10.82 9.65 -16.91
C GLU A 83 10.93 11.18 -16.77
N ARG A 84 11.61 11.69 -15.73
CA ARG A 84 11.75 13.14 -15.50
C ARG A 84 13.00 13.80 -16.10
N TRP A 85 13.79 13.08 -16.89
CA TRP A 85 14.97 13.62 -17.60
C TRP A 85 14.93 13.39 -19.12
N GLY A 86 13.73 13.33 -19.71
CA GLY A 86 13.53 13.09 -21.15
C GLY A 86 12.55 14.05 -21.83
N ALA A 87 12.32 15.25 -21.28
CA ALA A 87 11.53 16.27 -21.94
C ALA A 87 11.92 17.67 -21.46
N SER A 88 12.81 18.31 -22.23
CA SER A 88 12.98 19.76 -22.53
C SER A 88 14.45 20.11 -22.63
#